data_AF-A0A2T2VDC5-F1
#
_entry.id   AF-A0A2T2VDC5-F1
#
_cell.length_a   1.000
_cell.length_b   1.000
_cell.length_c   1.000
_cell.angle_alpha   90.00
_cell.angle_beta   90.00
_cell.angle_gamma   90.00
#
_symmetry.space_group_name_H-M   'P 1'
#
loop_
_entity.id
_entity.type
_entity.pdbx_description
1 polymer ?
#
loop_
_entity_poly.entity_id
_entity_poly.type
_entity_poly.pdbx_seq_one_letter_code
_entity_poly.pdbx_strand_id
1 'polypeptide(L)'
;QTLVGLGKVVSGQIDATKAVQGPISIAKNIYGGVWNWQNFWQMTGLLSLVIGIINILPIPALDGGHVMFLIYEAIRGKPVPDNAMKVIQTIGVVLLMSLMVFVIFNDIWRAFMK
;
A
#
# COMPACT_ATOMS: atom_id res chain seq x y z
N GLN A 1 -6.63 13.65 -16.04
CA GLN A 1 -6.65 12.19 -16.34
C GLN A 1 -6.83 11.32 -15.08
N THR A 2 -6.59 11.87 -13.88
CA THR A 2 -6.71 11.18 -12.58
C THR A 2 -8.15 10.86 -12.14
N LEU A 3 -9.13 11.72 -12.46
CA LEU A 3 -10.54 11.52 -12.09
C LEU A 3 -11.23 10.38 -12.86
N VAL A 4 -10.81 10.16 -14.12
CA VAL A 4 -11.31 9.06 -14.97
C VAL A 4 -10.76 7.70 -14.51
N GLY A 5 -9.56 7.69 -13.89
CA GLY A 5 -8.98 6.50 -13.28
C GLY A 5 -9.75 6.02 -12.05
N LEU A 6 -10.20 6.95 -11.19
CA LEU A 6 -10.98 6.63 -9.99
C LEU A 6 -12.37 6.06 -10.34
N GLY A 7 -13.03 6.58 -11.38
CA GLY A 7 -14.32 6.07 -11.85
C GLY A 7 -14.25 4.64 -12.43
N LYS A 8 -13.11 4.25 -13.02
CA LYS A 8 -12.90 2.90 -13.59
C LYS A 8 -12.57 1.83 -12.54
N VAL A 9 -12.05 2.24 -11.38
CA VAL A 9 -11.83 1.33 -10.23
C VAL A 9 -13.17 0.97 -9.57
N VAL A 10 -14.10 1.92 -9.49
CA VAL A 10 -15.44 1.72 -8.89
C VAL A 10 -16.36 0.88 -9.79
N SER A 11 -16.15 0.89 -11.12
CA SER A 11 -16.97 0.15 -12.09
C SER A 11 -16.58 -1.32 -12.30
N GLY A 12 -15.61 -1.86 -11.54
CA GLY A 12 -15.24 -3.28 -11.60
C GLY A 12 -14.55 -3.74 -12.89
N GLN A 13 -14.11 -2.81 -13.75
CA GLN A 13 -13.45 -3.13 -15.04
C GLN A 13 -11.93 -3.29 -14.93
N ILE A 14 -11.38 -3.31 -13.71
CA ILE A 14 -9.97 -3.56 -13.47
C ILE A 14 -9.89 -4.79 -12.57
N ASP A 15 -9.40 -5.90 -13.12
CA ASP A 15 -9.06 -7.08 -12.33
C ASP A 15 -8.26 -6.63 -11.11
N ALA A 16 -8.75 -6.90 -9.89
CA ALA A 16 -8.05 -6.56 -8.65
C ALA A 16 -6.60 -7.10 -8.65
N THR A 17 -6.37 -8.19 -9.38
CA THR A 17 -5.08 -8.83 -9.65
C THR A 17 -4.15 -8.04 -10.58
N LYS A 18 -4.62 -7.00 -11.29
CA LYS A 18 -3.81 -6.06 -12.10
C LYS A 18 -3.62 -4.72 -11.38
N ALA A 19 -4.55 -4.32 -10.51
CA ALA A 19 -4.42 -3.11 -9.71
C ALA A 19 -3.31 -3.24 -8.65
N VAL A 20 -3.10 -4.44 -8.13
CA VAL A 20 -2.03 -4.74 -7.18
C VAL A 20 -0.81 -5.28 -7.94
N GLN A 21 0.02 -4.37 -8.45
CA GLN A 21 1.34 -4.70 -9.00
C GLN A 21 2.31 -4.90 -7.84
N GLY A 22 2.98 -6.05 -7.78
CA GLY A 22 3.97 -6.28 -6.74
C GLY A 22 5.28 -5.54 -7.00
N PRO A 23 6.22 -5.57 -6.04
CA PRO A 23 7.47 -4.84 -6.11
C PRO A 23 8.31 -5.18 -7.34
N ILE A 24 8.23 -6.43 -7.82
CA ILE A 24 9.00 -6.92 -8.97
C ILE A 24 8.42 -6.33 -10.26
N SER A 25 7.09 -6.35 -10.40
CA SER A 25 6.38 -5.73 -11.52
C SER A 25 6.62 -4.21 -11.57
N ILE A 26 6.62 -3.55 -10.41
CA ILE A 26 6.94 -2.12 -10.28
C ILE A 26 8.36 -1.85 -10.75
N ALA A 27 9.36 -2.58 -10.25
CA ALA A 27 10.76 -2.39 -10.64
C ALA A 27 10.98 -2.58 -12.14
N LYS A 28 10.39 -3.64 -12.73
CA LYS A 28 10.53 -3.96 -14.16
C LYS A 28 9.83 -2.95 -15.07
N ASN A 29 8.64 -2.46 -14.68
CA ASN A 29 7.86 -1.51 -15.48
C ASN A 29 8.37 -0.07 -15.38
N ILE A 30 9.02 0.29 -14.26
CA ILE A 30 9.42 1.67 -13.97
C ILE A 30 10.82 2.00 -14.49
N TYR A 31 11.80 1.10 -14.34
CA TYR A 31 13.20 1.44 -14.63
C TYR A 31 13.68 1.09 -16.04
N GLY A 32 12.88 0.36 -16.84
CA GLY A 32 13.23 0.03 -18.22
C GLY A 32 14.59 -0.68 -18.38
N GLY A 33 15.05 -0.85 -19.62
CA GLY A 33 16.36 -1.46 -19.92
C GLY A 33 17.51 -0.45 -20.04
N VAL A 34 17.22 0.86 -20.08
CA VAL A 34 18.21 1.91 -20.31
C VAL A 34 18.22 2.88 -19.13
N TRP A 35 19.40 3.09 -18.55
CA TRP A 35 19.58 3.95 -17.39
C TRP A 35 19.37 5.43 -17.74
N ASN A 36 18.43 6.08 -17.04
CA ASN A 36 18.16 7.52 -17.18
C ASN A 36 18.02 8.17 -15.80
N TRP A 37 18.95 9.06 -15.46
CA TRP A 37 19.03 9.73 -14.15
C TRP A 37 17.79 10.58 -13.85
N GLN A 38 17.27 11.30 -14.85
CA GLN A 38 16.07 12.13 -14.71
C GLN A 38 14.85 11.28 -14.38
N ASN A 39 14.66 10.20 -15.13
CA ASN A 39 13.52 9.29 -14.96
C ASN A 39 13.60 8.56 -13.62
N PHE A 40 14.82 8.19 -13.19
CA PHE A 40 15.06 7.59 -11.88
C PHE A 40 14.56 8.48 -10.75
N TRP A 41 15.01 9.74 -10.69
CA TRP A 41 14.61 10.66 -9.62
C TRP A 41 13.11 10.99 -9.66
N GLN A 42 12.52 11.12 -10.85
CA GLN A 42 11.08 11.35 -10.99
C GLN A 42 10.26 10.17 -10.46
N MET A 43 10.63 8.94 -10.82
CA MET A 43 9.93 7.74 -10.39
C MET A 43 10.13 7.45 -8.90
N THR A 44 11.36 7.60 -8.40
CA THR A 44 11.66 7.47 -6.96
C THR A 44 10.91 8.51 -6.14
N GLY A 45 10.84 9.76 -6.60
CA GLY A 45 10.05 10.82 -5.96
C GLY A 45 8.56 10.51 -5.94
N LEU A 46 8.01 10.01 -7.06
CA LEU A 46 6.61 9.60 -7.15
C LEU A 46 6.30 8.43 -6.20
N LEU A 47 7.14 7.38 -6.19
CA LEU A 47 6.97 6.24 -5.30
C LEU A 47 7.05 6.66 -3.82
N SER A 48 8.01 7.54 -3.48
CA SER A 48 8.15 8.07 -2.13
C SER A 48 6.89 8.84 -1.69
N LEU A 49 6.34 9.69 -2.56
CA LEU A 49 5.09 10.40 -2.30
C LEU A 49 3.92 9.42 -2.07
N VAL A 50 3.79 8.40 -2.91
CA VAL A 50 2.72 7.40 -2.79
C VAL A 50 2.85 6.62 -1.48
N ILE A 51 4.06 6.15 -1.13
CA ILE A 51 4.30 5.44 0.14
C ILE A 51 4.04 6.36 1.34
N GLY A 52 4.46 7.63 1.27
CA GLY A 52 4.18 8.62 2.30
C GLY A 52 2.68 8.85 2.53
N ILE A 53 1.90 8.94 1.44
CA ILE A 53 0.43 9.04 1.54
C ILE A 53 -0.16 7.77 2.16
N ILE A 54 0.31 6.59 1.75
CA ILE A 54 -0.14 5.30 2.31
C ILE A 54 0.15 5.21 3.81
N ASN A 55 1.32 5.69 4.27
CA ASN A 55 1.67 5.71 5.68
C ASN A 55 0.78 6.61 6.54
N ILE A 56 0.13 7.62 5.95
CA ILE A 56 -0.80 8.53 6.66
C ILE A 56 -2.22 7.93 6.74
N LEU A 57 -2.54 6.93 5.91
CA LEU A 57 -3.86 6.30 5.95
C LEU A 57 -4.12 5.62 7.31
N PRO A 58 -5.39 5.62 7.78
CA PRO A 58 -5.79 4.98 9.03
C PRO A 58 -5.86 3.46 8.89
N ILE A 59 -4.73 2.83 8.54
CA ILE A 59 -4.60 1.39 8.39
C ILE A 59 -3.91 0.84 9.65
N PRO A 60 -4.55 -0.10 10.38
CA PRO A 60 -3.94 -0.80 11.49
C PRO A 60 -2.61 -1.44 11.05
N ALA A 61 -1.54 -1.23 11.82
CA ALA A 61 -0.15 -1.61 11.55
C ALA A 61 0.72 -0.60 10.77
N LEU A 62 0.16 0.49 10.22
CA LEU A 62 0.94 1.64 9.73
C LEU A 62 0.93 2.82 10.71
N ASP A 63 1.86 3.75 10.53
CA ASP A 63 2.03 4.94 11.37
C ASP A 63 0.73 5.77 11.48
N GLY A 64 -0.02 5.92 10.39
CA GLY A 64 -1.30 6.62 10.35
C GLY A 64 -2.41 5.95 11.18
N GLY A 65 -2.34 4.63 11.36
CA GLY A 65 -3.24 3.91 12.26
C GLY A 65 -3.02 4.31 13.73
N HIS A 66 -1.75 4.43 14.14
CA HIS A 66 -1.39 4.91 15.48
C HIS A 66 -1.83 6.35 15.71
N VAL A 67 -1.61 7.22 14.72
CA VAL A 67 -2.07 8.62 14.77
C VAL A 67 -3.59 8.69 14.93
N MET A 68 -4.35 7.85 14.24
CA MET A 68 -5.80 7.78 14.40
C MET A 68 -6.21 7.39 15.83
N PHE A 69 -5.53 6.42 16.45
CA PHE A 69 -5.81 6.05 17.84
C PHE A 69 -5.48 7.18 18.81
N LEU A 70 -4.37 7.88 18.61
CA LEU A 70 -4.01 9.04 19.44
C LEU A 70 -5.03 10.19 19.31
N ILE A 71 -5.51 10.47 18.10
CA ILE A 71 -6.58 11.46 17.88
C ILE A 71 -7.87 11.00 18.58
N TYR A 72 -8.20 9.71 18.48
CA TYR A 72 -9.36 9.15 19.16
C TYR A 72 -9.25 9.23 20.69
N GLU A 73 -8.08 8.96 21.25
CA GLU A 73 -7.79 9.13 22.69
C GLU A 73 -7.88 10.59 23.11
N ALA A 74 -7.34 11.52 22.32
CA ALA A 74 -7.41 12.95 22.60
C ALA A 74 -8.85 13.46 22.64
N ILE A 75 -9.73 12.95 21.77
CA ILE A 75 -11.17 13.29 21.75
C ILE A 75 -11.91 12.62 22.92
N ARG A 76 -11.61 11.35 23.20
CA ARG A 76 -12.32 10.56 24.22
C ARG A 76 -11.84 10.84 25.65
N GLY A 77 -10.65 11.43 25.81
CA GLY A 77 -10.01 11.75 27.09
C GLY A 77 -9.66 10.52 27.94
N LYS A 78 -9.72 9.31 27.36
CA LYS A 78 -9.44 8.03 28.02
C LYS A 78 -8.54 7.20 27.12
N PRO A 79 -7.50 6.56 27.69
CA PRO A 79 -6.62 5.69 26.91
C PRO A 79 -7.39 4.50 26.36
N VAL A 80 -7.08 4.12 25.12
CA VAL A 80 -7.56 2.88 24.52
C VAL A 80 -6.94 1.72 25.30
N PRO A 81 -7.71 0.70 25.70
CA PRO A 81 -7.15 -0.42 26.43
C PRO A 81 -6.08 -1.14 25.60
N ASP A 82 -4.91 -1.38 26.20
CA ASP A 82 -3.75 -2.01 25.55
C ASP A 82 -4.10 -3.34 24.86
N ASN A 83 -5.06 -4.08 25.41
CA ASN A 83 -5.54 -5.35 24.84
C ASN A 83 -6.26 -5.13 23.50
N ALA A 84 -7.07 -4.06 23.38
CA ALA A 84 -7.75 -3.73 22.13
C ALA A 84 -6.75 -3.26 21.07
N MET A 85 -5.77 -2.42 21.47
CA MET A 85 -4.70 -1.96 20.58
C MET A 85 -3.89 -3.15 20.03
N LYS A 86 -3.44 -4.06 20.91
CA LYS A 86 -2.71 -5.27 20.51
C LYS A 86 -3.49 -6.15 19.53
N VAL A 87 -4.78 -6.36 19.77
CA VAL A 87 -5.62 -7.17 18.88
C VAL A 87 -5.75 -6.51 17.50
N ILE A 88 -6.05 -5.21 17.45
CA ILE A 88 -6.21 -4.48 16.18
C ILE A 88 -4.88 -4.42 15.42
N GLN A 89 -3.76 -4.18 16.10
CA GLN A 89 -2.42 -4.23 15.52
C GLN A 89 -2.12 -5.61 14.93
N THR A 90 -2.38 -6.67 15.70
CA THR A 90 -2.09 -8.05 15.27
C THR A 90 -2.91 -8.42 14.05
N ILE A 91 -4.20 -8.08 14.03
CA ILE A 91 -5.07 -8.28 12.86
C ILE A 91 -4.53 -7.52 11.66
N GLY A 92 -4.14 -6.25 11.84
CA GLY A 92 -3.54 -5.43 10.78
C GLY A 92 -2.28 -6.05 10.19
N VAL A 93 -1.34 -6.47 11.04
CA VAL A 93 -0.08 -7.11 10.62
C VAL A 93 -0.34 -8.42 9.89
N VAL A 94 -1.20 -9.29 10.43
CA VAL A 94 -1.53 -10.58 9.81
C VAL A 94 -2.17 -10.36 8.44
N LEU A 95 -3.08 -9.40 8.32
CA LEU A 95 -3.73 -9.06 7.06
C LEU A 95 -2.73 -8.52 6.04
N LEU A 96 -1.87 -7.56 6.43
CA LEU A 96 -0.83 -7.02 5.55
C LEU A 96 0.18 -8.07 5.11
N MET A 97 0.62 -8.94 6.01
CA MET A 97 1.53 -10.04 5.70
C MET A 97 0.89 -11.02 4.73
N SER A 98 -0.38 -11.38 4.93
CA SER A 98 -1.12 -12.25 4.03
C SER A 98 -1.25 -11.65 2.63
N LEU A 99 -1.53 -10.34 2.54
CA LEU A 99 -1.57 -9.61 1.29
C LEU A 99 -0.19 -9.54 0.63
N MET A 100 0.88 -9.28 1.37
CA MET A 100 2.25 -9.24 0.85
C MET A 100 2.65 -10.58 0.24
N VAL A 101 2.37 -11.69 0.93
CA VAL A 101 2.62 -13.04 0.42
C VAL A 101 1.81 -13.29 -0.86
N PHE A 102 0.52 -12.93 -0.88
CA PHE A 102 -0.33 -13.07 -2.05
C PHE A 102 0.21 -12.28 -3.26
N VAL A 103 0.64 -11.05 -3.05
CA VAL A 103 1.17 -10.17 -4.09
C VAL A 103 2.49 -10.69 -4.64
N ILE A 104 3.43 -11.10 -3.77
CA ILE A 104 4.71 -11.67 -4.18
C ILE A 104 4.49 -12.99 -4.94
N PHE A 105 3.60 -13.86 -4.45
CA PHE A 105 3.26 -15.11 -5.13
C PHE A 105 2.69 -14.85 -6.54
N ASN A 106 1.78 -13.88 -6.67
CA ASN A 106 1.20 -13.48 -7.96
C ASN A 106 2.25 -12.86 -8.90
N ASP A 107 3.18 -12.07 -8.38
CA ASP A 107 4.31 -11.50 -9.15
C ASP A 107 5.24 -12.61 -9.68
N ILE A 108 5.62 -13.57 -8.83
CA ILE A 108 6.47 -14.71 -9.21
C ILE A 108 5.74 -15.56 -10.27
N TRP A 109 4.46 -15.87 -10.05
CA TRP A 109 3.66 -16.62 -11.00
C TRP A 109 3.61 -15.93 -12.37
N ARG A 110 3.36 -14.63 -12.41
CA ARG A 110 3.40 -13.85 -13.66
C ARG A 110 4.78 -13.79 -14.31
N ALA A 111 5.84 -13.75 -13.52
CA ALA A 111 7.20 -13.68 -14.04
C ALA A 111 7.66 -15.01 -14.66
N PHE A 112 7.16 -16.15 -14.18
CA PHE A 112 7.50 -17.49 -14.68
C PHE A 112 6.53 -18.04 -15.74
N MET A 113 5.23 -17.72 -15.68
CA MET A 113 4.20 -18.25 -16.60
C MET A 113 3.93 -17.32 -17.81
N LYS A 114 4.74 -16.29 -18.04
CA LYS A 114 4.62 -15.39 -19.20
C LYS A 114 5.92 -15.30 -19.99
#